data_AF-A0A4Q3J630-F1
#
_entry.id   AF-A0A4Q3J630-F1
#
_cell.length_a   1.000
_cell.length_b   1.000
_cell.length_c   1.000
_cell.angle_alpha   90.00
_cell.angle_beta   90.00
_cell.angle_gamma   90.00
#
_symmetry.space_group_name_H-M   'P 1'
#
loop_
_entity.id
_entity.type
_entity.pdbx_description
1 polymer ?
#
loop_
_entity_poly.entity_id
_entity_poly.type
_entity_poly.pdbx_seq_one_letter_code
_entity_poly.pdbx_strand_id
1 'polypeptide(L)'
;MLKRRLLPGLFGLVIVLALVGLRAADPYPVAVLREIAFDVYQRLKPREIPSDAPVRVIDVDEASLASLGQWPWSRDQLATLVDRLTELGAAAIVFDMLFPEPDRMSPQRLSAHLPGVDAATLPDYDAMFATALASSPSILGASRVPNGPKLRDLPKSGFAVSGADPRPALPVIAAAAAPLRQLYEAAHGFGVVSLNTTDTVSAVRRVPLIWSNETDFYPTLAIEALRVAQGAETIVLLGETSGGGNFPVGIRVGQFDVPTTSEGDLWLYYHRPSPELYVSARDMLGFGYQRYSDRIAGHIVLIGTSASGLLDLHSTTLGDNVPGVSIHAQA
;
A
#
# COMPACT_ATOMS: atom_id res chain seq x y z
N MET A 1 -33.60 52.71 20.13
CA MET A 1 -33.66 52.02 18.82
C MET A 1 -32.40 51.21 18.48
N LEU A 2 -31.19 51.67 18.83
CA LEU A 2 -29.93 50.97 18.51
C LEU A 2 -29.82 49.54 19.10
N LYS A 3 -30.25 49.35 20.37
CA LYS A 3 -30.24 48.03 21.05
C LYS A 3 -31.10 46.95 20.37
N ARG A 4 -32.19 47.32 19.67
CA ARG A 4 -33.07 46.36 18.97
C ARG A 4 -32.48 45.85 17.65
N ARG A 5 -31.56 46.59 17.03
CA ARG A 5 -30.87 46.19 15.79
C ARG A 5 -29.60 45.37 16.05
N LEU A 6 -29.03 45.48 17.25
CA LEU A 6 -27.82 44.74 17.66
C LEU A 6 -28.13 43.30 18.12
N LEU A 7 -29.34 43.04 18.61
CA LEU A 7 -29.74 41.70 19.10
C LEU A 7 -29.59 40.60 18.03
N PRO A 8 -30.11 40.77 16.79
CA PRO A 8 -29.95 39.76 15.74
C PRO A 8 -28.49 39.54 15.35
N GLY A 9 -27.68 40.61 15.33
CA GLY A 9 -26.25 40.52 15.03
C GLY A 9 -25.46 39.77 16.09
N LEU A 10 -25.74 40.03 17.37
CA LEU A 10 -25.13 39.30 18.48
C LEU A 10 -25.53 37.83 18.47
N PHE A 11 -26.81 37.54 18.21
CA PHE A 11 -27.31 36.16 18.09
C PHE A 11 -26.63 35.41 16.94
N GLY A 12 -26.51 36.05 15.77
CA GLY A 12 -25.77 35.49 14.63
C GLY A 12 -24.31 35.21 14.96
N LEU A 13 -23.62 36.15 15.60
CA LEU A 13 -22.23 35.97 16.03
C LEU A 13 -22.08 34.80 17.01
N VAL A 14 -22.99 34.66 17.98
CA VAL A 14 -22.97 33.54 18.93
C VAL A 14 -23.14 32.20 18.22
N ILE A 15 -24.05 32.12 17.24
CA ILE A 15 -24.21 30.89 16.44
C ILE A 15 -22.93 30.58 15.66
N VAL A 16 -22.34 31.57 15.00
CA VAL A 16 -21.09 31.37 14.25
C VAL A 16 -19.98 30.89 15.17
N LEU A 17 -19.78 31.54 16.32
CA LEU A 17 -18.78 31.13 17.30
C LEU A 17 -19.05 29.73 17.86
N ALA A 18 -20.32 29.36 18.09
CA ALA A 18 -20.69 28.03 18.54
C ALA A 18 -20.40 26.96 17.47
N LEU A 19 -20.71 27.23 16.20
CA LEU A 19 -20.41 26.33 15.09
C LEU A 19 -18.90 26.20 14.84
N VAL A 20 -18.15 27.30 14.93
CA VAL A 20 -16.68 27.29 14.85
C VAL A 20 -16.10 26.49 16.02
N GLY A 21 -16.61 26.70 17.24
CA GLY A 21 -16.20 25.92 18.41
C GLY A 21 -16.51 24.43 18.28
N LEU A 22 -17.70 24.08 17.77
CA LEU A 22 -18.09 22.69 17.49
C LEU A 22 -17.18 22.06 16.43
N ARG A 23 -16.85 22.79 15.36
CA ARG A 23 -15.95 22.33 14.30
C ARG A 23 -14.50 22.19 14.76
N ALA A 24 -14.04 23.05 15.66
CA ALA A 24 -12.70 23.01 16.22
C ALA A 24 -12.55 21.89 17.26
N ALA A 25 -13.58 21.62 18.06
CA ALA A 25 -13.60 20.53 19.03
C ALA A 25 -13.79 19.15 18.38
N ASP A 26 -14.41 19.11 17.19
CA ASP A 26 -14.70 17.91 16.38
C ASP A 26 -15.12 16.68 17.20
N PRO A 27 -16.19 16.78 18.02
CA PRO A 27 -16.60 15.67 18.88
C PRO A 27 -17.04 14.47 18.04
N TYR A 28 -16.91 13.27 18.61
CA TYR A 28 -17.17 12.00 17.93
C TYR A 28 -18.44 11.96 17.04
N PRO A 29 -19.62 12.45 17.49
CA PRO A 29 -20.82 12.46 16.62
C PRO A 29 -20.68 13.31 15.36
N VAL A 30 -19.94 14.44 15.42
CA VAL A 30 -19.69 15.30 14.27
C VAL A 30 -18.73 14.64 13.30
N ALA A 31 -17.69 13.97 13.81
CA ALA A 31 -16.79 13.16 13.01
C ALA A 31 -17.54 12.04 12.28
N VAL A 32 -18.37 11.26 12.99
CA VAL A 32 -19.17 10.19 12.39
C VAL A 32 -20.12 10.72 11.30
N LEU A 33 -20.80 11.84 11.53
CA LEU A 33 -21.70 12.43 10.54
C LEU A 33 -20.94 12.85 9.26
N ARG A 34 -19.72 13.36 9.41
CA ARG A 34 -18.84 13.70 8.28
C ARG A 34 -18.42 12.45 7.51
N GLU A 35 -18.03 11.37 8.19
CA GLU A 35 -17.68 10.10 7.54
C GLU A 35 -18.88 9.49 6.78
N ILE A 36 -20.08 9.54 7.37
CA ILE A 36 -21.30 9.09 6.69
C ILE A 36 -21.57 9.95 5.45
N ALA A 37 -21.45 11.27 5.56
CA ALA A 37 -21.63 12.16 4.42
C ALA A 37 -20.62 11.86 3.31
N PHE A 38 -19.34 11.63 3.66
CA PHE A 38 -18.29 11.24 2.74
C PHE A 38 -18.64 9.95 1.99
N ASP A 39 -19.08 8.91 2.71
CA ASP A 39 -19.51 7.64 2.09
C ASP A 39 -20.69 7.83 1.13
N VAL A 40 -21.69 8.63 1.53
CA VAL A 40 -22.84 8.95 0.67
C VAL A 40 -22.40 9.66 -0.60
N TYR A 41 -21.50 10.64 -0.51
CA TYR A 41 -20.97 11.33 -1.69
C TYR A 41 -20.25 10.37 -2.63
N GLN A 42 -19.41 9.48 -2.11
CA GLN A 42 -18.73 8.49 -2.93
C GLN A 42 -19.70 7.52 -3.60
N ARG A 43 -20.75 7.07 -2.92
CA ARG A 43 -21.78 6.19 -3.52
C ARG A 43 -22.58 6.88 -4.62
N LEU A 44 -22.88 8.18 -4.44
CA LEU A 44 -23.59 8.98 -5.43
C LEU A 44 -22.73 9.31 -6.64
N LYS A 45 -21.44 9.58 -6.42
CA LYS A 45 -20.47 9.91 -7.48
C LYS A 45 -19.15 9.18 -7.27
N PRO A 46 -19.07 7.87 -7.58
CA PRO A 46 -17.81 7.13 -7.55
C PRO A 46 -16.79 7.75 -8.50
N ARG A 47 -15.49 7.54 -8.25
CA ARG A 47 -14.44 7.94 -9.17
C ARG A 47 -14.61 7.19 -10.51
N GLU A 48 -14.45 7.91 -11.61
CA GLU A 48 -14.41 7.30 -12.93
C GLU A 48 -13.07 6.56 -13.13
N ILE A 49 -13.12 5.41 -13.79
CA ILE A 49 -11.92 4.63 -14.10
C ILE A 49 -11.32 5.21 -15.39
N PRO A 50 -10.08 5.73 -15.37
CA PRO A 50 -9.42 6.16 -16.59
C PRO A 50 -9.25 4.97 -17.54
N SER A 51 -9.49 5.17 -18.84
CA SER A 51 -9.31 4.14 -19.86
C SER A 51 -7.87 3.61 -19.93
N ASP A 52 -6.92 4.41 -19.46
CA ASP A 52 -5.48 4.18 -19.42
C ASP A 52 -4.96 4.07 -17.98
N ALA A 53 -5.78 3.55 -17.06
CA ALA A 53 -5.38 3.41 -15.65
C ALA A 53 -3.96 2.80 -15.53
N PRO A 54 -3.02 3.47 -14.85
CA PRO A 54 -1.58 3.10 -14.90
C PRO A 54 -1.24 1.87 -14.06
N VAL A 55 -2.24 1.30 -13.37
CA VAL A 55 -2.09 0.21 -12.41
C VAL A 55 -2.78 -1.05 -12.91
N ARG A 56 -2.15 -2.20 -12.72
CA ARG A 56 -2.75 -3.53 -12.86
C ARG A 56 -2.52 -4.37 -11.61
N VAL A 57 -3.41 -5.34 -11.41
CA VAL A 57 -3.28 -6.34 -10.35
C VAL A 57 -3.09 -7.71 -10.98
N ILE A 58 -2.00 -8.39 -10.63
CA ILE A 58 -1.88 -9.84 -10.81
C ILE A 58 -2.51 -10.50 -9.60
N ASP A 59 -3.57 -11.26 -9.84
CA ASP A 59 -4.42 -11.79 -8.79
C ASP A 59 -4.17 -13.28 -8.56
N VAL A 60 -3.86 -13.64 -7.32
CA VAL A 60 -3.95 -15.01 -6.82
C VAL A 60 -5.43 -15.30 -6.53
N ASP A 61 -6.17 -15.55 -7.61
CA ASP A 61 -7.60 -15.89 -7.57
C ASP A 61 -7.85 -17.39 -7.37
N GLU A 62 -9.11 -17.76 -7.15
CA GLU A 62 -9.53 -19.17 -7.00
C GLU A 62 -9.15 -20.01 -8.23
N ALA A 63 -9.18 -19.41 -9.43
CA ALA A 63 -8.81 -20.07 -10.67
C ALA A 63 -7.30 -20.41 -10.70
N SER A 64 -6.47 -19.53 -10.14
CA SER A 64 -5.04 -19.73 -9.97
C SER A 64 -4.73 -20.79 -8.94
N LEU A 65 -5.39 -20.77 -7.79
CA LEU A 65 -5.24 -21.81 -6.77
C LEU A 65 -5.66 -23.19 -7.30
N ALA A 66 -6.75 -23.25 -8.08
CA ALA A 66 -7.21 -24.49 -8.70
C ALA A 66 -6.21 -25.06 -9.71
N SER A 67 -5.50 -24.21 -10.46
CA SER A 67 -4.56 -24.66 -11.49
C SER A 67 -3.12 -24.86 -11.00
N LEU A 68 -2.65 -24.01 -10.10
CA LEU A 68 -1.24 -23.95 -9.65
C LEU A 68 -1.04 -24.57 -8.27
N GLY A 69 -2.13 -24.86 -7.57
CA GLY A 69 -2.11 -25.43 -6.23
C GLY A 69 -2.20 -24.37 -5.13
N GLN A 70 -2.13 -24.87 -3.89
CA GLN A 70 -2.39 -24.08 -2.69
C GLN A 70 -1.30 -23.03 -2.43
N TRP A 71 -1.73 -21.86 -1.96
CA TRP A 71 -0.86 -20.81 -1.43
C TRP A 71 -0.29 -21.17 -0.03
N PRO A 72 0.94 -20.76 0.34
CA PRO A 72 1.92 -20.00 -0.45
C PRO A 72 2.60 -20.86 -1.51
N TRP A 73 2.78 -20.28 -2.70
CA TRP A 73 3.58 -20.88 -3.76
C TRP A 73 5.07 -20.80 -3.45
N SER A 74 5.83 -21.69 -4.11
CA SER A 74 7.27 -21.73 -3.99
C SER A 74 7.93 -20.51 -4.65
N ARG A 75 9.11 -20.14 -4.16
CA ARG A 75 9.84 -18.93 -4.57
C ARG A 75 10.34 -18.98 -5.99
N ASP A 76 10.58 -20.15 -6.55
CA ASP A 76 10.90 -20.34 -7.98
C ASP A 76 9.71 -19.98 -8.89
N GLN A 77 8.48 -20.29 -8.47
CA GLN A 77 7.27 -19.87 -9.17
C GLN A 77 7.11 -18.35 -9.10
N LEU A 78 7.34 -17.75 -7.93
CA LEU A 78 7.33 -16.28 -7.79
C LEU A 78 8.47 -15.62 -8.59
N ALA A 79 9.65 -16.24 -8.67
CA ALA A 79 10.75 -15.78 -9.52
C ALA A 79 10.33 -15.79 -11.00
N THR A 80 9.72 -16.88 -11.46
CA THR A 80 9.18 -17.00 -12.82
C THR A 80 8.14 -15.91 -13.10
N LEU A 81 7.27 -15.59 -12.15
CA LEU A 81 6.30 -14.50 -12.28
C LEU A 81 7.01 -13.14 -12.46
N VAL A 82 8.01 -12.85 -11.63
CA VAL A 82 8.81 -11.62 -11.73
C VAL A 82 9.53 -11.52 -13.06
N ASP A 83 10.18 -12.59 -13.51
CA ASP A 83 10.92 -12.62 -14.77
C ASP A 83 10.00 -12.30 -15.95
N ARG A 84 8.79 -12.87 -15.97
CA ARG A 84 7.80 -12.63 -17.04
C ARG A 84 7.25 -11.22 -17.00
N LEU A 85 6.92 -10.69 -15.83
CA LEU A 85 6.47 -9.30 -15.71
C LEU A 85 7.57 -8.31 -16.12
N THR A 86 8.82 -8.65 -15.84
CA THR A 86 10.00 -7.87 -16.26
C THR A 86 10.18 -7.94 -17.78
N GLU A 87 10.06 -9.13 -18.38
CA GLU A 87 10.11 -9.32 -19.84
C GLU A 87 9.01 -8.51 -20.56
N LEU A 88 7.82 -8.44 -19.99
CA LEU A 88 6.72 -7.65 -20.53
C LEU A 88 6.87 -6.14 -20.30
N GLY A 89 7.88 -5.70 -19.55
CA GLY A 89 8.19 -4.28 -19.34
C GLY A 89 7.34 -3.60 -18.27
N ALA A 90 6.96 -4.29 -17.20
CA ALA A 90 6.32 -3.67 -16.04
C ALA A 90 7.19 -2.50 -15.50
N ALA A 91 6.57 -1.36 -15.21
CA ALA A 91 7.28 -0.20 -14.67
C ALA A 91 7.66 -0.39 -13.19
N ALA A 92 6.85 -1.14 -12.45
CA ALA A 92 7.13 -1.58 -11.08
C ALA A 92 6.40 -2.89 -10.79
N ILE A 93 6.99 -3.77 -9.98
CA ILE A 93 6.40 -5.05 -9.57
C ILE A 93 6.28 -5.07 -8.05
N VAL A 94 5.07 -4.94 -7.53
CA VAL A 94 4.81 -4.70 -6.10
C VAL A 94 4.20 -5.94 -5.48
N PHE A 95 4.83 -6.49 -4.46
CA PHE A 95 4.27 -7.61 -3.70
C PHE A 95 3.46 -7.13 -2.51
N ASP A 96 2.14 -7.27 -2.59
CA ASP A 96 1.22 -7.07 -1.47
C ASP A 96 1.11 -8.35 -0.62
N MET A 97 2.27 -8.83 -0.17
CA MET A 97 2.41 -10.07 0.61
C MET A 97 3.75 -10.07 1.31
N LEU A 98 3.84 -10.85 2.38
CA LEU A 98 4.99 -10.83 3.28
C LEU A 98 5.87 -12.06 3.07
N PHE A 99 7.18 -11.84 3.13
CA PHE A 99 8.19 -12.88 2.94
C PHE A 99 9.16 -13.03 4.13
N PRO A 100 8.65 -13.11 5.37
CA PRO A 100 9.50 -13.11 6.57
C PRO A 100 10.23 -14.43 6.82
N GLU A 101 9.80 -15.49 6.16
CA GLU A 101 10.27 -16.86 6.41
C GLU A 101 10.91 -17.47 5.16
N PRO A 102 11.94 -18.32 5.37
CA PRO A 102 12.36 -19.36 4.44
C PRO A 102 11.24 -20.02 3.62
N ASP A 103 11.39 -20.10 2.31
CA ASP A 103 10.62 -21.06 1.49
C ASP A 103 10.76 -22.52 1.95
N ARG A 104 9.66 -23.07 2.43
CA ARG A 104 9.54 -24.47 2.86
C ARG A 104 9.65 -25.49 1.73
N MET A 105 9.40 -25.09 0.48
CA MET A 105 9.42 -25.95 -0.70
C MET A 105 10.79 -25.96 -1.40
N SER A 106 11.76 -25.18 -0.90
CA SER A 106 13.12 -25.14 -1.45
C SER A 106 13.79 -26.52 -1.32
N PRO A 107 14.27 -27.13 -2.42
CA PRO A 107 14.92 -28.45 -2.43
C PRO A 107 16.07 -28.57 -1.44
N GLN A 108 16.89 -27.52 -1.33
CA GLN A 108 17.97 -27.45 -0.35
C GLN A 108 17.46 -27.66 1.09
N ARG A 109 16.30 -27.09 1.45
CA ARG A 109 15.72 -27.27 2.80
C ARG A 109 15.06 -28.62 2.99
N LEU A 110 14.35 -29.10 1.97
CA LEU A 110 13.74 -30.43 2.02
C LEU A 110 14.78 -31.54 2.19
N SER A 111 15.95 -31.40 1.57
CA SER A 111 17.05 -32.35 1.71
C SER A 111 17.64 -32.44 3.13
N ALA A 112 17.46 -31.41 3.97
CA ALA A 112 17.91 -31.46 5.37
C ALA A 112 17.22 -32.58 6.18
N HIS A 113 16.12 -33.13 5.66
CA HIS A 113 15.38 -34.24 6.27
C HIS A 113 15.59 -35.58 5.54
N LEU A 114 16.46 -35.64 4.53
CA LEU A 114 16.70 -36.83 3.71
C LEU A 114 18.15 -37.32 3.85
N PRO A 115 18.39 -38.56 4.32
CA PRO A 115 19.74 -39.09 4.43
C PRO A 115 20.36 -39.33 3.04
N GLY A 116 21.62 -38.93 2.87
CA GLY A 116 22.40 -39.20 1.65
C GLY A 116 22.21 -38.20 0.51
N VAL A 117 21.49 -37.09 0.73
CA VAL A 117 21.34 -36.00 -0.24
C VAL A 117 22.19 -34.82 0.19
N ASP A 118 23.08 -34.35 -0.69
CA ASP A 118 23.88 -33.15 -0.45
C ASP A 118 23.08 -31.88 -0.82
N ALA A 119 22.60 -31.20 0.21
CA ALA A 119 21.83 -29.97 0.10
C ALA A 119 22.53 -28.88 -0.72
N ALA A 120 23.87 -28.81 -0.69
CA ALA A 120 24.64 -27.77 -1.38
C ALA A 120 24.55 -27.87 -2.92
N THR A 121 24.15 -29.03 -3.44
CA THR A 121 24.00 -29.26 -4.88
C THR A 121 22.61 -28.95 -5.42
N LEU A 122 21.66 -28.66 -4.52
CA LEU A 122 20.27 -28.44 -4.88
C LEU A 122 19.95 -26.95 -5.03
N PRO A 123 18.94 -26.62 -5.85
CA PRO A 123 18.48 -25.24 -5.99
C PRO A 123 18.01 -24.65 -4.66
N ASP A 124 18.37 -23.39 -4.41
CA ASP A 124 17.75 -22.56 -3.38
C ASP A 124 16.74 -21.62 -4.02
N TYR A 125 15.45 -21.89 -3.78
CA TYR A 125 14.39 -21.09 -4.37
C TYR A 125 14.36 -19.65 -3.84
N ASP A 126 14.79 -19.39 -2.60
CA ASP A 126 14.89 -17.99 -2.13
C ASP A 126 16.01 -17.24 -2.87
N ALA A 127 17.11 -17.90 -3.21
CA ALA A 127 18.20 -17.30 -4.01
C ALA A 127 17.78 -17.06 -5.47
N MET A 128 17.00 -17.96 -6.05
CA MET A 128 16.40 -17.76 -7.38
C MET A 128 15.47 -16.55 -7.38
N PHE A 129 14.61 -16.44 -6.37
CA PHE A 129 13.72 -15.28 -6.23
C PHE A 129 14.48 -13.99 -5.99
N ALA A 130 15.53 -14.00 -5.15
CA ALA A 130 16.43 -12.85 -4.98
C ALA A 130 17.04 -12.42 -6.33
N THR A 131 17.47 -13.37 -7.16
CA THR A 131 18.04 -13.06 -8.48
C THR A 131 17.03 -12.37 -9.40
N ALA A 132 15.81 -12.90 -9.48
CA ALA A 132 14.73 -12.28 -10.26
C ALA A 132 14.40 -10.87 -9.74
N LEU A 133 14.26 -10.70 -8.42
CA LEU A 133 14.00 -9.40 -7.78
C LEU A 133 15.08 -8.37 -8.13
N ALA A 134 16.37 -8.74 -8.06
CA ALA A 134 17.49 -7.86 -8.34
C ALA A 134 17.55 -7.37 -9.79
N SER A 135 17.01 -8.16 -10.72
CA SER A 135 16.95 -7.82 -12.16
C SER A 135 15.70 -7.05 -12.58
N SER A 136 14.84 -6.69 -11.64
CA SER A 136 13.51 -6.15 -11.90
C SER A 136 13.22 -4.90 -11.04
N PRO A 137 12.24 -4.05 -11.43
CA PRO A 137 11.78 -2.93 -10.60
C PRO A 137 10.85 -3.42 -9.47
N SER A 138 11.33 -4.41 -8.70
CA SER A 138 10.56 -5.10 -7.67
C SER A 138 10.50 -4.33 -6.36
N ILE A 139 9.37 -4.44 -5.67
CA ILE A 139 9.11 -3.85 -4.36
C ILE A 139 8.54 -4.92 -3.45
N LEU A 140 9.14 -5.06 -2.28
CA LEU A 140 8.65 -5.96 -1.23
C LEU A 140 7.99 -5.18 -0.09
N GLY A 141 6.96 -5.80 0.49
CA GLY A 141 6.22 -5.28 1.61
C GLY A 141 6.75 -5.71 2.98
N ALA A 142 6.60 -4.84 3.97
CA ALA A 142 6.60 -5.18 5.38
C ALA A 142 5.29 -4.79 6.05
N SER A 143 4.83 -5.58 7.01
CA SER A 143 3.62 -5.27 7.78
C SER A 143 3.97 -5.03 9.24
N ARG A 144 3.35 -4.01 9.85
CA ARG A 144 3.44 -3.66 11.26
C ARG A 144 2.94 -4.83 12.12
N VAL A 145 3.80 -5.27 13.03
CA VAL A 145 3.49 -6.30 14.02
C VAL A 145 3.83 -5.72 15.39
N PRO A 146 2.84 -5.22 16.17
CA PRO A 146 3.09 -4.49 17.42
C PRO A 146 4.00 -5.21 18.43
N ASN A 147 3.92 -6.54 18.47
CA ASN A 147 4.72 -7.39 19.37
C ASN A 147 5.78 -8.22 18.61
N GLY A 148 6.17 -7.77 17.43
CA GLY A 148 7.09 -8.47 16.54
C GLY A 148 8.56 -8.06 16.70
N PRO A 149 9.45 -8.58 15.83
CA PRO A 149 10.82 -8.11 15.77
C PRO A 149 10.86 -6.63 15.35
N LYS A 150 11.80 -5.88 15.94
CA LYS A 150 12.04 -4.49 15.54
C LYS A 150 12.36 -4.41 14.06
N LEU A 151 11.79 -3.42 13.37
CA LEU A 151 12.17 -3.13 11.99
C LEU A 151 13.60 -2.58 12.00
N ARG A 152 14.53 -3.37 11.45
CA ARG A 152 15.96 -3.02 11.38
C ARG A 152 16.41 -2.58 10.00
N ASP A 153 15.58 -2.85 8.99
CA ASP A 153 15.87 -2.51 7.61
C ASP A 153 15.68 -1.03 7.41
N LEU A 154 16.65 -0.38 6.80
CA LEU A 154 16.54 1.01 6.40
C LEU A 154 15.56 1.14 5.22
N PRO A 155 14.93 2.30 5.03
CA PRO A 155 14.20 2.54 3.80
C PRO A 155 15.13 2.48 2.59
N LYS A 156 14.65 1.91 1.47
CA LYS A 156 15.37 1.95 0.19
C LYS A 156 15.21 3.28 -0.55
N SER A 157 14.17 4.03 -0.21
CA SER A 157 13.91 5.37 -0.74
C SER A 157 14.73 6.44 -0.03
N GLY A 158 15.25 7.42 -0.77
CA GLY A 158 15.77 8.65 -0.19
C GLY A 158 14.64 9.52 0.35
N PHE A 159 14.88 10.25 1.45
CA PHE A 159 13.91 11.19 2.02
C PHE A 159 14.52 12.57 2.20
N ALA A 160 13.73 13.59 1.88
CA ALA A 160 14.00 14.98 2.22
C ALA A 160 12.78 15.60 2.91
N VAL A 161 13.02 16.49 3.86
CA VAL A 161 11.95 17.26 4.51
C VAL A 161 12.05 18.71 4.07
N SER A 162 10.92 19.26 3.61
CA SER A 162 10.77 20.69 3.34
C SER A 162 9.82 21.28 4.37
N GLY A 163 10.28 22.30 5.10
CA GLY A 163 9.53 22.91 6.19
C GLY A 163 9.76 22.23 7.54
N ALA A 164 8.70 22.07 8.31
CA ALA A 164 8.77 21.48 9.65
C ALA A 164 8.89 19.95 9.59
N ASP A 165 9.53 19.33 10.58
CA ASP A 165 9.66 17.88 10.65
C ASP A 165 8.32 17.20 11.00
N PRO A 166 7.70 16.43 10.08
CA PRO A 166 6.38 15.86 10.30
C PRO A 166 6.40 14.57 11.13
N ARG A 167 7.58 14.00 11.45
CA ARG A 167 7.69 12.70 12.16
C ARG A 167 6.78 12.53 13.37
N PRO A 168 6.62 13.54 14.26
CA PRO A 168 5.80 13.38 15.46
C PRO A 168 4.31 13.13 15.19
N ALA A 169 3.81 13.47 14.01
CA ALA A 169 2.40 13.30 13.63
C ALA A 169 2.15 12.03 12.79
N LEU A 170 3.20 11.35 12.35
CA LEU A 170 3.10 10.17 11.48
C LEU A 170 2.82 8.90 12.29
N PRO A 171 2.14 7.90 11.70
CA PRO A 171 1.95 6.61 12.33
C PRO A 171 3.27 5.85 12.52
N VAL A 172 3.39 5.14 13.65
CA VAL A 172 4.64 4.50 14.08
C VAL A 172 4.70 3.01 13.72
N ILE A 173 5.78 2.59 13.07
CA ILE A 173 6.13 1.20 12.75
C ILE A 173 7.43 0.76 13.45
N ALA A 174 7.36 0.56 14.77
CA ALA A 174 8.52 0.11 15.54
C ALA A 174 8.92 -1.35 15.30
N ALA A 175 7.94 -2.21 14.99
CA ALA A 175 8.12 -3.64 14.79
C ALA A 175 7.31 -4.11 13.58
N ALA A 176 7.91 -4.99 12.78
CA ALA A 176 7.35 -5.41 11.50
C ALA A 176 7.78 -6.83 11.10
N ALA A 177 6.87 -7.54 10.44
CA ALA A 177 7.21 -8.71 9.64
C ALA A 177 7.79 -8.21 8.32
N ALA A 178 9.13 -8.17 8.25
CA ALA A 178 9.88 -7.77 7.06
C ALA A 178 10.37 -8.98 6.27
N PRO A 179 10.69 -8.83 4.97
CA PRO A 179 11.27 -9.90 4.16
C PRO A 179 12.59 -10.45 4.71
N LEU A 180 12.95 -11.68 4.33
CA LEU A 180 14.29 -12.21 4.52
C LEU A 180 15.36 -11.25 4.04
N ARG A 181 16.51 -11.21 4.72
CA ARG A 181 17.58 -10.24 4.42
C ARG A 181 18.00 -10.26 2.96
N GLN A 182 18.23 -11.44 2.41
CA GLN A 182 18.62 -11.62 1.00
C GLN A 182 17.56 -11.10 0.01
N LEU A 183 16.27 -11.24 0.34
CA LEU A 183 15.18 -10.76 -0.52
C LEU A 183 15.04 -9.24 -0.41
N TYR A 184 15.14 -8.72 0.82
CA TYR A 184 15.19 -7.29 1.06
C TYR A 184 16.36 -6.65 0.29
N GLU A 185 17.58 -7.17 0.41
CA GLU A 185 18.76 -6.62 -0.27
C GLU A 185 18.59 -6.63 -1.80
N ALA A 186 18.03 -7.71 -2.35
CA ALA A 186 17.80 -7.86 -3.79
C ALA A 186 16.69 -6.95 -4.36
N ALA A 187 15.61 -6.70 -3.64
CA ALA A 187 14.48 -5.92 -4.16
C ALA A 187 14.88 -4.47 -4.48
N HIS A 188 14.26 -3.84 -5.49
CA HIS A 188 14.59 -2.45 -5.83
C HIS A 188 13.98 -1.44 -4.83
N GLY A 189 12.82 -1.77 -4.28
CA GLY A 189 12.12 -0.95 -3.30
C GLY A 189 11.60 -1.71 -2.09
N PHE A 190 11.23 -0.97 -1.06
CA PHE A 190 10.72 -1.50 0.21
C PHE A 190 9.63 -0.59 0.76
N GLY A 191 8.44 -1.15 0.96
CA GLY A 191 7.26 -0.38 1.37
C GLY A 191 6.49 -1.03 2.53
N VAL A 192 5.73 -0.22 3.26
CA VAL A 192 4.83 -0.68 4.32
C VAL A 192 3.47 -1.03 3.73
N VAL A 193 3.01 -2.24 4.02
CA VAL A 193 1.71 -2.79 3.58
C VAL A 193 0.58 -2.37 4.52
N SER A 194 0.88 -2.22 5.81
CA SER A 194 -0.17 -2.00 6.80
C SER A 194 -1.02 -0.78 6.52
N LEU A 195 -2.32 -0.98 6.61
CA LEU A 195 -3.30 0.08 6.69
C LEU A 195 -3.32 0.63 8.13
N ASN A 196 -3.32 1.95 8.30
CA ASN A 196 -3.47 2.58 9.62
C ASN A 196 -4.95 2.53 10.03
N THR A 197 -5.37 1.42 10.64
CA THR A 197 -6.79 1.09 10.88
C THR A 197 -7.28 1.49 12.28
N THR A 198 -6.62 2.44 12.95
CA THR A 198 -6.99 2.89 14.31
C THR A 198 -8.46 3.32 14.45
N ASP A 199 -9.17 3.60 13.35
CA ASP A 199 -10.57 4.08 13.34
C ASP A 199 -11.57 3.29 12.46
N THR A 200 -11.22 2.15 11.87
CA THR A 200 -12.05 1.57 10.78
C THR A 200 -12.61 0.18 11.10
N VAL A 201 -13.68 0.12 11.90
CA VAL A 201 -14.44 -1.14 12.10
C VAL A 201 -15.37 -1.46 10.91
N SER A 202 -15.64 -0.52 10.00
CA SER A 202 -16.64 -0.71 8.93
C SER A 202 -16.22 -0.40 7.49
N ALA A 203 -15.26 0.51 7.24
CA ALA A 203 -14.75 0.79 5.90
C ALA A 203 -13.40 1.51 5.94
N VAL A 204 -12.50 1.20 4.99
CA VAL A 204 -11.21 1.89 4.82
C VAL A 204 -11.44 3.19 4.05
N ARG A 205 -11.30 4.34 4.72
CA ARG A 205 -11.51 5.67 4.11
C ARG A 205 -10.21 6.42 3.86
N ARG A 206 -9.22 6.13 4.70
CA ARG A 206 -7.93 6.78 4.74
C ARG A 206 -6.85 5.72 4.75
N VAL A 207 -5.74 6.02 4.09
CA VAL A 207 -4.54 5.20 4.16
C VAL A 207 -3.35 6.08 4.46
N PRO A 208 -2.42 5.64 5.33
CA PRO A 208 -1.19 6.36 5.55
C PRO A 208 -0.39 6.38 4.25
N LEU A 209 0.31 7.46 3.97
CA LEU A 209 1.25 7.49 2.84
C LEU A 209 2.68 7.18 3.28
N ILE A 210 3.02 7.55 4.53
CA ILE A 210 4.33 7.36 5.14
C ILE A 210 4.16 6.88 6.58
N TRP A 211 5.06 6.01 7.01
CA TRP A 211 5.24 5.57 8.38
C TRP A 211 6.58 6.08 8.93
N SER A 212 6.71 6.09 10.25
CA SER A 212 7.95 6.45 10.94
C SER A 212 8.35 5.37 11.94
N ASN A 213 9.64 5.08 12.10
CA ASN A 213 10.13 4.32 13.27
C ASN A 213 10.68 5.26 14.36
N GLU A 214 10.23 6.52 14.36
CA GLU A 214 10.74 7.68 15.13
C GLU A 214 12.08 8.25 14.63
N THR A 215 12.87 7.46 13.89
CA THR A 215 14.17 7.88 13.33
C THR A 215 14.07 8.14 11.83
N ASP A 216 13.63 7.12 11.09
CA ASP A 216 13.54 7.06 9.64
C ASP A 216 12.08 7.06 9.18
N PHE A 217 11.87 7.48 7.93
CA PHE A 217 10.60 7.40 7.24
C PHE A 217 10.54 6.13 6.39
N TYR A 218 9.34 5.55 6.27
CA TYR A 218 9.08 4.39 5.43
C TYR A 218 7.89 4.69 4.53
N PRO A 219 8.05 4.59 3.20
CA PRO A 219 6.92 4.78 2.30
C PRO A 219 5.95 3.60 2.44
N THR A 220 4.67 3.83 2.17
CA THR A 220 3.75 2.73 1.90
C THR A 220 4.02 2.09 0.54
N LEU A 221 3.45 0.91 0.29
CA LEU A 221 3.56 0.25 -1.02
C LEU A 221 3.16 1.16 -2.18
N ALA A 222 2.09 1.94 -2.05
CA ALA A 222 1.61 2.83 -3.11
C ALA A 222 2.64 3.93 -3.44
N ILE A 223 3.20 4.57 -2.40
CA ILE A 223 4.21 5.62 -2.56
C ILE A 223 5.51 5.05 -3.13
N GLU A 224 5.94 3.88 -2.67
CA GLU A 224 7.15 3.24 -3.17
C GLU A 224 6.97 2.77 -4.62
N ALA A 225 5.81 2.23 -4.97
CA ALA A 225 5.45 1.87 -6.34
C ALA A 225 5.53 3.07 -7.28
N LEU A 226 4.96 4.20 -6.86
CA LEU A 226 5.00 5.44 -7.61
C LEU A 226 6.43 5.98 -7.76
N ARG A 227 7.27 5.84 -6.73
CA ARG A 227 8.68 6.23 -6.77
C ARG A 227 9.46 5.40 -7.78
N VAL A 228 9.39 4.07 -7.67
CA VAL A 228 10.14 3.13 -8.52
C VAL A 228 9.70 3.23 -9.97
N ALA A 229 8.38 3.28 -10.23
CA ALA A 229 7.85 3.38 -11.59
C ALA A 229 8.27 4.66 -12.33
N GLN A 230 8.51 5.76 -11.60
CA GLN A 230 9.02 7.01 -12.15
C GLN A 230 10.56 7.08 -12.19
N GLY A 231 11.27 6.10 -11.64
CA GLY A 231 12.72 6.18 -11.44
C GLY A 231 13.15 7.31 -10.51
N ALA A 232 12.30 7.70 -9.55
CA ALA A 232 12.61 8.76 -8.60
C ALA A 232 13.54 8.25 -7.47
N GLU A 233 14.54 9.03 -7.10
CA GLU A 233 15.47 8.66 -6.03
C GLU A 233 14.98 9.08 -4.64
N THR A 234 14.32 10.24 -4.57
CA THR A 234 13.94 10.89 -3.30
C THR A 234 12.45 11.18 -3.22
N ILE A 235 11.88 10.96 -2.04
CA ILE A 235 10.54 11.37 -1.63
C ILE A 235 10.69 12.63 -0.76
N VAL A 236 9.95 13.70 -1.08
CA VAL A 236 9.99 14.94 -0.29
C VAL A 236 8.74 15.03 0.57
N LEU A 237 8.92 15.12 1.88
CA LEU A 237 7.85 15.36 2.84
C LEU A 237 7.69 16.87 3.04
N LEU A 238 6.49 17.37 2.82
CA LEU A 238 6.14 18.77 3.01
C LEU A 238 5.50 18.91 4.40
N GLY A 239 6.18 19.59 5.31
CA GLY A 239 5.72 19.77 6.68
C GLY A 239 5.49 21.23 7.05
N GLU A 240 4.48 21.46 7.88
CA GLU A 240 4.14 22.77 8.43
C GLU A 240 4.05 22.73 9.95
N THR A 241 4.14 23.90 10.57
CA THR A 241 3.91 24.09 12.00
C THR A 241 2.65 24.93 12.20
N SER A 242 1.67 24.39 12.92
CA SER A 242 0.47 25.12 13.34
C SER A 242 -0.06 24.53 14.65
N GLY A 243 -0.75 25.36 15.45
CA GLY A 243 -1.36 24.90 16.71
C GLY A 243 -0.38 24.34 17.76
N GLY A 244 0.92 24.57 17.63
CA GLY A 244 1.95 24.07 18.55
C GLY A 244 2.54 22.69 18.20
N GLY A 245 2.21 22.13 17.03
CA GLY A 245 2.76 20.87 16.53
C GLY A 245 3.22 20.95 15.08
N ASN A 246 4.07 20.01 14.68
CA ASN A 246 4.48 19.82 13.30
C ASN A 246 3.66 18.69 12.68
N PHE A 247 3.20 18.88 11.45
CA PHE A 247 2.41 17.88 10.72
C PHE A 247 2.71 17.93 9.22
N PRO A 248 2.49 16.82 8.49
CA PRO A 248 2.59 16.81 7.05
C PRO A 248 1.39 17.51 6.41
N VAL A 249 1.62 18.20 5.31
CA VAL A 249 0.58 18.78 4.44
C VAL A 249 0.57 18.15 3.05
N GLY A 250 1.64 17.45 2.70
CA GLY A 250 1.74 16.76 1.44
C GLY A 250 3.04 15.97 1.30
N ILE A 251 3.10 15.15 0.25
CA ILE A 251 4.27 14.39 -0.15
C ILE A 251 4.48 14.60 -1.64
N ARG A 252 5.72 14.85 -2.04
CA ARG A 252 6.13 14.92 -3.44
C ARG A 252 6.93 13.68 -3.82
N VAL A 253 6.48 12.97 -4.85
CA VAL A 253 7.16 11.80 -5.43
C VAL A 253 7.23 11.94 -6.94
N GLY A 254 8.44 12.14 -7.46
CA GLY A 254 8.65 12.40 -8.88
C GLY A 254 7.86 13.64 -9.32
N GLN A 255 6.91 13.45 -10.23
CA GLN A 255 6.07 14.52 -10.79
C GLN A 255 4.77 14.77 -9.99
N PHE A 256 4.49 13.98 -8.96
CA PHE A 256 3.23 14.04 -8.23
C PHE A 256 3.38 14.75 -6.89
N ASP A 257 2.46 15.69 -6.64
CA ASP A 257 2.23 16.32 -5.34
C ASP A 257 0.93 15.75 -4.75
N VAL A 258 1.06 14.93 -3.71
CA VAL A 258 -0.07 14.27 -3.06
C VAL A 258 -0.37 14.97 -1.73
N PRO A 259 -1.54 15.63 -1.58
CA PRO A 259 -1.90 16.27 -0.32
C PRO A 259 -2.19 15.23 0.77
N THR A 260 -1.84 15.56 2.01
CA THR A 260 -2.10 14.68 3.16
C THR A 260 -2.99 15.34 4.21
N THR A 261 -3.61 14.52 5.05
CA THR A 261 -4.12 14.98 6.35
C THR A 261 -2.95 15.38 7.26
N SER A 262 -3.26 15.98 8.41
CA SER A 262 -2.29 16.26 9.47
C SER A 262 -1.68 15.00 10.11
N GLU A 263 -2.20 13.82 9.81
CA GLU A 263 -1.67 12.53 10.28
C GLU A 263 -0.84 11.83 9.18
N GLY A 264 -0.72 12.44 7.99
CA GLY A 264 0.00 11.87 6.85
C GLY A 264 -0.81 10.87 6.02
N ASP A 265 -2.14 10.87 6.17
CA ASP A 265 -3.03 10.00 5.40
C ASP A 265 -3.49 10.64 4.09
N LEU A 266 -3.84 9.80 3.13
CA LEU A 266 -4.63 10.12 1.95
C LEU A 266 -6.08 9.71 2.15
N TRP A 267 -7.02 10.59 1.81
CA TRP A 267 -8.43 10.23 1.65
C TRP A 267 -8.64 9.49 0.33
N LEU A 268 -9.13 8.25 0.42
CA LEU A 268 -9.36 7.42 -0.75
C LEU A 268 -10.65 7.81 -1.45
N TYR A 269 -10.55 8.14 -2.74
CA TYR A 269 -11.68 8.33 -3.63
C TYR A 269 -11.82 7.10 -4.54
N TYR A 270 -12.75 6.22 -4.18
CA TYR A 270 -12.88 4.90 -4.80
C TYR A 270 -13.61 4.96 -6.14
N HIS A 271 -13.14 4.15 -7.08
CA HIS A 271 -13.93 3.70 -8.21
C HIS A 271 -14.55 2.33 -7.89
N ARG A 272 -15.57 1.92 -8.66
CA ARG A 272 -16.17 0.59 -8.50
C ARG A 272 -15.16 -0.49 -8.87
N PRO A 273 -15.16 -1.66 -8.21
CA PRO A 273 -14.31 -2.79 -8.60
C PRO A 273 -14.50 -3.12 -10.07
N SER A 274 -13.39 -3.32 -10.79
CA SER A 274 -13.42 -3.49 -12.23
C SER A 274 -12.48 -4.62 -12.67
N PRO A 275 -13.03 -5.73 -13.22
CA PRO A 275 -12.23 -6.91 -13.58
C PRO A 275 -11.14 -6.64 -14.62
N GLU A 276 -11.28 -5.60 -15.44
CA GLU A 276 -10.30 -5.22 -16.46
C GLU A 276 -8.95 -4.75 -15.89
N LEU A 277 -8.87 -4.40 -14.61
CA LEU A 277 -7.61 -4.10 -13.92
C LEU A 277 -6.88 -5.37 -13.45
N TYR A 278 -7.57 -6.51 -13.42
CA TYR A 278 -7.06 -7.76 -12.86
C TYR A 278 -6.64 -8.75 -13.96
N VAL A 279 -5.49 -9.36 -13.77
CA VAL A 279 -4.96 -10.46 -14.57
C VAL A 279 -4.74 -11.63 -13.63
N SER A 280 -5.31 -12.79 -13.94
CA SER A 280 -5.13 -13.98 -13.12
C SER A 280 -3.65 -14.42 -13.12
N ALA A 281 -3.09 -14.73 -11.96
CA ALA A 281 -1.71 -15.17 -11.84
C ALA A 281 -1.43 -16.45 -12.65
N ARG A 282 -2.43 -17.33 -12.82
CA ARG A 282 -2.33 -18.49 -13.71
C ARG A 282 -2.08 -18.12 -15.17
N ASP A 283 -2.60 -17.00 -15.63
CA ASP A 283 -2.41 -16.54 -17.00
C ASP A 283 -1.00 -16.00 -17.19
N MET A 284 -0.44 -15.39 -16.14
CA MET A 284 0.95 -14.93 -16.14
C MET A 284 1.94 -16.09 -16.04
N LEU A 285 1.61 -17.16 -15.29
CA LEU A 285 2.44 -18.35 -15.14
C LEU A 285 2.20 -19.43 -16.22
N GLY A 286 1.11 -19.31 -16.98
CA GLY A 286 0.76 -20.18 -18.10
C GLY A 286 1.53 -19.88 -19.39
N PHE A 287 1.33 -20.73 -20.40
CA PHE A 287 1.85 -20.48 -21.75
C PHE A 287 1.09 -19.32 -22.41
N GLY A 288 1.79 -18.45 -23.15
CA GLY A 288 1.18 -17.34 -23.88
C GLY A 288 0.94 -16.07 -23.06
N TYR A 289 1.60 -15.91 -21.91
CA TYR A 289 1.55 -14.67 -21.09
C TYR A 289 1.89 -13.41 -21.90
N GLN A 290 2.64 -13.53 -23.00
CA GLN A 290 2.99 -12.43 -23.90
C GLN A 290 1.76 -11.69 -24.45
N ARG A 291 0.60 -12.35 -24.56
CA ARG A 291 -0.65 -11.70 -25.01
C ARG A 291 -1.12 -10.58 -24.08
N TYR A 292 -0.61 -10.52 -22.85
CA TYR A 292 -0.93 -9.48 -21.87
C TYR A 292 0.06 -8.31 -21.89
N SER A 293 0.99 -8.25 -22.86
CA SER A 293 1.99 -7.18 -22.96
C SER A 293 1.36 -5.79 -22.88
N ASP A 294 0.27 -5.52 -23.61
CA ASP A 294 -0.42 -4.21 -23.59
C ASP A 294 -0.99 -3.84 -22.22
N ARG A 295 -1.25 -4.84 -21.36
CA ARG A 295 -1.75 -4.62 -20.00
C ARG A 295 -0.62 -4.42 -19.00
N ILE A 296 0.59 -4.92 -19.28
CA ILE A 296 1.71 -4.94 -18.32
C ILE A 296 2.78 -3.89 -18.65
N ALA A 297 3.10 -3.70 -19.92
CA ALA A 297 4.14 -2.79 -20.38
C ALA A 297 3.87 -1.36 -19.89
N GLY A 298 4.83 -0.77 -19.19
CA GLY A 298 4.73 0.58 -18.65
C GLY A 298 3.76 0.76 -17.47
N HIS A 299 3.11 -0.30 -16.99
CA HIS A 299 2.17 -0.24 -15.88
C HIS A 299 2.85 -0.57 -14.55
N ILE A 300 2.31 -0.01 -13.47
CA ILE A 300 2.58 -0.47 -12.10
C ILE A 300 1.80 -1.75 -11.88
N VAL A 301 2.46 -2.84 -11.53
CA VAL A 301 1.86 -4.15 -11.37
C VAL A 301 1.91 -4.56 -9.91
N LEU A 302 0.75 -4.61 -9.25
CA LEU A 302 0.63 -5.14 -7.89
C LEU A 302 0.30 -6.63 -7.95
N ILE A 303 0.89 -7.42 -7.07
CA ILE A 303 0.64 -8.85 -6.92
C ILE A 303 -0.02 -9.04 -5.56
N GLY A 304 -1.24 -9.53 -5.56
CA GLY A 304 -2.03 -9.74 -4.34
C GLY A 304 -3.02 -10.89 -4.47
N THR A 305 -3.89 -11.06 -3.49
CA THR A 305 -4.81 -12.20 -3.41
C THR A 305 -6.26 -11.76 -3.27
N SER A 306 -7.13 -12.23 -4.14
CA SER A 306 -8.59 -12.16 -3.97
C SER A 306 -9.23 -13.46 -3.49
N ALA A 307 -8.46 -14.56 -3.39
CA ALA A 307 -8.99 -15.86 -2.97
C ALA A 307 -9.62 -15.78 -1.57
N SER A 308 -10.84 -16.31 -1.44
CA SER A 308 -11.66 -16.11 -0.23
C SER A 308 -11.05 -16.80 1.00
N GLY A 309 -10.29 -17.88 0.79
CA GLY A 309 -9.61 -18.61 1.86
C GLY A 309 -8.38 -17.89 2.44
N LEU A 310 -7.90 -16.81 1.81
CA LEU A 310 -6.74 -16.05 2.26
C LEU A 310 -7.11 -14.80 3.10
N LEU A 311 -8.42 -14.53 3.24
CA LEU A 311 -9.02 -13.61 4.23
C LEU A 311 -8.51 -12.15 4.25
N ASP A 312 -7.94 -11.68 3.15
CA ASP A 312 -7.49 -10.28 3.00
C ASP A 312 -8.58 -9.38 2.40
N LEU A 313 -9.75 -9.32 3.06
CA LEU A 313 -10.89 -8.54 2.59
C LEU A 313 -11.14 -7.31 3.45
N HIS A 314 -11.35 -6.18 2.77
CA HIS A 314 -11.65 -4.89 3.38
C HIS A 314 -12.89 -4.26 2.75
N SER A 315 -13.71 -3.63 3.59
CA SER A 315 -14.87 -2.87 3.12
C SER A 315 -14.46 -1.48 2.67
N THR A 316 -15.03 -1.02 1.56
CA THR A 316 -14.83 0.32 0.99
C THR A 316 -16.00 1.25 1.32
N THR A 317 -15.84 2.56 1.06
CA THR A 317 -16.92 3.54 1.24
C THR A 317 -18.10 3.34 0.29
N LEU A 318 -17.86 2.66 -0.84
CA LEU A 318 -18.90 2.25 -1.79
C LEU A 318 -19.79 1.13 -1.25
N GLY A 319 -19.36 0.42 -0.20
CA GLY A 319 -20.06 -0.72 0.39
C GLY A 319 -19.64 -2.07 -0.20
N ASP A 320 -18.66 -2.08 -1.09
CA ASP A 320 -18.07 -3.29 -1.66
C ASP A 320 -16.95 -3.83 -0.74
N ASN A 321 -16.81 -5.16 -0.70
CA ASN A 321 -15.65 -5.82 -0.09
C ASN A 321 -14.62 -6.09 -1.18
N VAL A 322 -13.41 -5.60 -0.99
CA VAL A 322 -12.30 -5.73 -1.94
C VAL A 322 -11.07 -6.33 -1.28
N PRO A 323 -10.22 -7.03 -2.04
CA PRO A 323 -8.89 -7.44 -1.58
C PRO A 323 -8.03 -6.28 -1.11
N GLY A 324 -7.14 -6.47 -0.13
CA GLY A 324 -6.21 -5.44 0.37
C GLY A 324 -5.39 -4.79 -0.74
N VAL A 325 -4.92 -5.57 -1.70
CA VAL A 325 -4.18 -5.08 -2.88
C VAL A 325 -4.95 -4.03 -3.69
N SER A 326 -6.29 -4.12 -3.67
CA SER A 326 -7.16 -3.18 -4.38
C SER A 326 -7.20 -1.81 -3.70
N ILE A 327 -6.98 -1.76 -2.39
CA ILE A 327 -6.85 -0.50 -1.65
C ILE A 327 -5.54 0.17 -2.04
N HIS A 328 -4.44 -0.59 -2.09
CA HIS A 328 -3.15 -0.07 -2.54
C HIS A 328 -3.16 0.38 -4.01
N ALA A 329 -3.88 -0.34 -4.89
CA ALA A 329 -4.02 0.03 -6.28
C ALA A 329 -4.86 1.30 -6.51
N GLN A 330 -5.75 1.63 -5.57
CA GLN A 330 -6.62 2.82 -5.65
C GLN A 330 -6.07 4.04 -4.92
N ALA A 331 -5.03 3.88 -4.09
CA ALA A 331 -4.29 4.94 -3.41
C ALA A 331 -3.33 5.64 -4.38
#